data_AF-A0A371E3W5-F1
#
_entry.id   AF-A0A371E3W5-F1
#
_cell.length_a   1.000
_cell.length_b   1.000
_cell.length_c   1.000
_cell.angle_alpha   90.00
_cell.angle_beta   90.00
_cell.angle_gamma   90.00
#
_symmetry.space_group_name_H-M   'P 1'
#
loop_
_entity.id
_entity.type
_entity.pdbx_description
1 polymer ?
#
loop_
_entity_poly.entity_id
_entity_poly.type
_entity_poly.pdbx_seq_one_letter_code
_entity_poly.pdbx_strand_id
1 'polypeptide(L)'
;MKLSAVKRKAEFVKELHAKVRANIEKSNEQYARQANKGHVMTFEPENCVWVHRRKERFPTNKKYKLQPRGDETFQVLERINDNAYKLDFPTAYGEKFDSRTNPFEEGGNDRNSTNKDKDPLHDTRGPMTRSKTKMRKQSLQCLSLGIKESLK
;
A
#
# COMPACT_ATOMS: atom_id res chain seq x y z
N MET A 1 -23.97 4.69 55.89
CA MET A 1 -24.63 4.55 54.57
C MET A 1 -23.67 4.60 53.36
N LYS A 2 -22.78 5.59 53.19
CA LYS A 2 -22.04 5.82 51.91
C LYS A 2 -21.36 4.59 51.26
N LEU A 3 -20.80 3.64 52.02
CA LEU A 3 -20.10 2.46 51.45
C LEU A 3 -20.97 1.56 50.54
N SER A 4 -22.27 1.41 50.80
CA SER A 4 -23.11 0.49 50.00
C SER A 4 -23.35 1.03 48.58
N ALA A 5 -23.44 2.35 48.42
CA ALA A 5 -23.58 2.99 47.10
C ALA A 5 -22.32 2.80 46.23
N VAL A 6 -21.13 2.80 46.86
CA VAL A 6 -19.85 2.56 46.14
C VAL A 6 -19.76 1.12 45.66
N LYS A 7 -20.11 0.14 46.49
CA LYS A 7 -20.14 -1.29 46.11
C LYS A 7 -21.07 -1.56 44.92
N ARG A 8 -22.33 -1.09 45.01
CA ARG A 8 -23.32 -1.21 43.91
C ARG A 8 -22.84 -0.60 42.59
N LYS A 9 -22.18 0.56 42.63
CA LYS A 9 -21.58 1.19 41.43
C LYS A 9 -20.44 0.34 40.85
N ALA A 10 -19.58 -0.24 41.68
CA ALA A 10 -18.49 -1.10 41.23
C ALA A 10 -19.00 -2.42 40.62
N GLU A 11 -20.07 -3.00 41.18
CA GLU A 11 -20.75 -4.19 40.65
C GLU A 11 -21.38 -3.90 39.28
N PHE A 12 -22.14 -2.81 39.15
CA PHE A 12 -22.72 -2.35 37.88
C PHE A 12 -21.65 -2.11 36.79
N VAL A 13 -20.52 -1.49 37.15
CA VAL A 13 -19.40 -1.25 36.20
C VAL A 13 -18.75 -2.57 35.75
N LYS A 14 -18.60 -3.57 36.63
CA LYS A 14 -18.13 -4.91 36.26
C LYS A 14 -19.09 -5.60 35.28
N GLU A 15 -20.40 -5.52 35.54
CA GLU A 15 -21.42 -6.08 34.66
C GLU A 15 -21.42 -5.40 33.29
N LEU A 16 -21.29 -4.07 33.25
CA LEU A 16 -21.15 -3.29 32.02
C LEU A 16 -19.91 -3.72 31.22
N HIS A 17 -18.74 -3.88 31.86
CA HIS A 17 -17.52 -4.37 31.19
C HIS A 17 -17.62 -5.84 30.74
N ALA A 18 -18.48 -6.67 31.33
CA ALA A 18 -18.77 -8.00 30.81
C ALA A 18 -19.62 -7.91 29.53
N LYS A 19 -20.72 -7.13 29.55
CA LYS A 19 -21.60 -6.92 28.39
C LYS A 19 -20.87 -6.28 27.20
N VAL A 20 -20.02 -5.28 27.46
CA VAL A 20 -19.21 -4.61 26.43
C VAL A 20 -18.21 -5.57 25.78
N ARG A 21 -17.52 -6.42 26.55
CA ARG A 21 -16.59 -7.42 25.99
C ARG A 21 -17.31 -8.43 25.11
N ALA A 22 -18.39 -9.04 25.59
CA ALA A 22 -19.18 -9.98 24.81
C ALA A 22 -19.73 -9.37 23.51
N ASN A 23 -20.07 -8.08 23.51
CA ASN A 23 -20.49 -7.37 22.30
C ASN A 23 -19.33 -7.11 21.33
N ILE A 24 -18.15 -6.70 21.83
CA ILE A 24 -16.93 -6.54 21.01
C ILE A 24 -16.51 -7.87 20.39
N GLU A 25 -16.48 -8.95 21.17
CA GLU A 25 -16.16 -10.30 20.71
C GLU A 25 -17.10 -10.74 19.59
N LYS A 26 -18.42 -10.58 19.77
CA LYS A 26 -19.44 -10.86 18.75
C LYS A 26 -19.29 -10.01 17.48
N SER A 27 -19.03 -8.70 17.62
CA SER A 27 -18.82 -7.82 16.46
C SER A 27 -17.53 -8.14 15.71
N ASN A 28 -16.45 -8.47 16.41
CA ASN A 28 -15.19 -8.92 15.82
C ASN A 28 -15.37 -10.25 15.07
N GLU A 29 -16.12 -11.19 15.65
CA GLU A 29 -16.42 -12.47 15.01
C GLU A 29 -17.27 -12.30 13.75
N GLN A 30 -18.28 -11.42 13.78
CA GLN A 30 -19.07 -11.07 12.60
C GLN A 30 -18.23 -10.39 11.52
N TYR A 31 -17.34 -9.46 11.90
CA TYR A 31 -16.42 -8.80 10.99
C TYR A 31 -15.44 -9.78 10.33
N ALA A 32 -14.80 -10.66 11.10
CA ALA A 32 -13.97 -11.75 10.56
C ALA A 32 -14.80 -12.69 9.65
N ARG A 33 -16.02 -13.02 10.07
CA ARG A 33 -17.08 -13.70 9.32
C ARG A 33 -17.23 -13.18 7.87
N GLN A 34 -17.15 -11.87 7.69
CA GLN A 34 -17.40 -11.18 6.43
C GLN A 34 -16.13 -10.76 5.67
N ALA A 35 -15.08 -10.31 6.36
CA ALA A 35 -13.82 -9.88 5.77
C ALA A 35 -13.01 -11.06 5.20
N ASN A 36 -13.05 -12.23 5.86
CA ASN A 36 -12.33 -13.42 5.42
C ASN A 36 -13.12 -14.24 4.37
N LYS A 37 -14.32 -13.79 3.98
CA LYS A 37 -15.22 -14.52 3.08
C LYS A 37 -14.61 -14.65 1.67
N GLY A 38 -14.17 -15.85 1.33
CA GLY A 38 -13.46 -16.13 0.06
C GLY A 38 -11.95 -15.87 0.10
N HIS A 39 -11.39 -15.54 1.27
CA HIS A 39 -9.96 -15.30 1.48
C HIS A 39 -9.29 -16.33 2.41
N VAL A 40 -9.95 -17.46 2.67
CA VAL A 40 -9.38 -18.60 3.43
C VAL A 40 -8.41 -19.38 2.53
N MET A 41 -7.23 -18.81 2.30
CA MET A 41 -6.12 -19.45 1.59
C MET A 41 -5.15 -20.04 2.60
N THR A 42 -5.55 -21.14 3.24
CA THR A 42 -4.72 -21.81 4.25
C THR A 42 -3.60 -22.59 3.60
N PHE A 43 -2.36 -22.29 3.99
CA PHE A 43 -1.20 -23.11 3.65
C PHE A 43 -0.96 -24.13 4.78
N GLU A 44 -0.65 -25.37 4.43
CA GLU A 44 -0.10 -26.34 5.36
C GLU A 44 1.44 -26.25 5.36
N PRO A 45 2.13 -26.87 6.34
CA PRO A 45 3.58 -27.07 6.26
C PRO A 45 3.99 -27.73 4.94
N GLU A 46 5.26 -27.56 4.58
CA GLU A 46 5.87 -27.98 3.30
C GLU A 46 5.39 -27.23 2.03
N ASN A 47 4.25 -26.51 2.06
CA ASN A 47 3.81 -25.71 0.93
C ASN A 47 4.82 -24.61 0.56
N CYS A 48 5.09 -24.46 -0.74
CA CYS A 48 5.97 -23.41 -1.28
C CYS A 48 5.16 -22.14 -1.62
N VAL A 49 5.52 -21.01 -1.02
CA VAL A 49 4.81 -19.72 -1.16
C VAL A 49 5.70 -18.59 -1.69
N TRP A 50 5.09 -17.67 -2.45
CA TRP A 50 5.75 -16.50 -3.02
C TRP A 50 5.61 -15.28 -2.10
N VAL A 51 6.70 -14.88 -1.43
CA VAL A 51 6.70 -13.76 -0.47
C VAL A 51 6.82 -12.42 -1.19
N HIS A 52 5.76 -11.60 -1.15
CA HIS A 52 5.80 -10.27 -1.75
C HIS A 52 6.43 -9.21 -0.83
N ARG A 53 7.70 -8.85 -1.10
CA ARG A 53 8.43 -7.80 -0.37
C ARG A 53 8.15 -6.39 -0.96
N ARG A 54 7.80 -5.41 -0.12
CA ARG A 54 7.65 -3.99 -0.51
C ARG A 54 9.00 -3.25 -0.53
N LYS A 55 9.25 -2.41 -1.54
CA LYS A 55 10.53 -1.69 -1.70
C LYS A 55 10.87 -0.77 -0.52
N GLU A 56 9.87 -0.06 0.00
CA GLU A 56 10.05 0.94 1.08
C GLU A 56 10.63 0.34 2.37
N ARG A 57 10.31 -0.93 2.67
CA ARG A 57 10.79 -1.65 3.86
C ARG A 57 11.98 -2.57 3.58
N PHE A 58 12.20 -2.92 2.32
CA PHE A 58 13.25 -3.84 1.88
C PHE A 58 14.05 -3.20 0.74
N PRO A 59 15.06 -2.41 1.12
CA PRO A 59 15.78 -0.89 0.06
C PRO A 59 15.98 -1.07 -1.41
N THR A 60 16.59 -2.18 -1.65
CA THR A 60 17.58 -2.64 -0.67
C THR A 60 17.77 -4.11 -1.13
N ASN A 61 16.85 -5.04 -0.79
CA ASN A 61 16.71 -6.32 -1.52
C ASN A 61 16.22 -6.02 -2.95
N LYS A 62 15.35 -5.01 -3.09
CA LYS A 62 14.81 -4.56 -4.37
C LYS A 62 15.47 -3.24 -4.83
N LYS A 63 16.63 -3.34 -5.48
CA LYS A 63 17.42 -2.21 -6.02
C LYS A 63 16.60 -1.31 -6.97
N TYR A 64 15.89 -1.88 -7.96
CA TYR A 64 15.17 -1.11 -8.99
C TYR A 64 13.68 -1.50 -9.17
N LYS A 65 12.87 -0.57 -9.70
CA LYS A 65 11.41 -0.72 -9.83
C LYS A 65 11.00 -1.91 -10.71
N LEU A 66 11.78 -2.22 -11.76
CA LEU A 66 11.52 -3.28 -12.73
C LEU A 66 11.96 -4.68 -12.29
N GLN A 67 12.54 -4.88 -11.09
CA GLN A 67 12.80 -6.23 -10.60
C GLN A 67 11.48 -7.00 -10.37
N PRO A 68 11.50 -8.35 -10.48
CA PRO A 68 10.42 -9.22 -10.04
C PRO A 68 9.87 -8.89 -8.63
N ARG A 69 8.62 -9.28 -8.37
CA ARG A 69 7.89 -8.93 -7.13
C ARG A 69 8.00 -9.97 -6.01
N GLY A 70 8.39 -11.18 -6.34
CA GLY A 70 8.89 -12.19 -5.42
C GLY A 70 10.30 -12.58 -5.84
N ASP A 71 11.03 -13.18 -4.90
CA ASP A 71 12.37 -13.72 -5.11
C ASP A 71 12.23 -15.20 -5.53
N GLU A 72 12.77 -16.13 -4.75
CA GLU A 72 12.53 -17.57 -4.84
C GLU A 72 11.21 -17.97 -4.12
N THR A 73 10.78 -19.22 -4.25
CA THR A 73 9.69 -19.80 -3.44
C THR A 73 10.21 -20.21 -2.07
N PHE A 74 9.51 -19.80 -1.01
CA PHE A 74 9.89 -20.13 0.37
C PHE A 74 8.97 -21.21 0.93
N GLN A 75 9.53 -22.20 1.64
CA GLN A 75 8.76 -23.30 2.22
C GLN A 75 8.11 -22.86 3.54
N VAL A 76 6.84 -23.22 3.76
CA VAL A 76 6.18 -23.10 5.07
C VAL A 76 6.73 -24.16 6.01
N LEU A 77 7.38 -23.72 7.10
CA LEU A 77 7.87 -24.61 8.16
C LEU A 77 6.78 -24.89 9.21
N GLU A 78 5.98 -23.89 9.57
CA GLU A 78 5.00 -23.98 10.65
C GLU A 78 3.87 -22.96 10.46
N ARG A 79 2.64 -23.37 10.80
CA ARG A 79 1.45 -22.51 10.80
C ARG A 79 1.17 -22.01 12.21
N ILE A 80 1.35 -20.71 12.46
CA ILE A 80 1.07 -20.08 13.76
C ILE A 80 -0.42 -19.73 13.87
N ASN A 81 -1.01 -19.26 12.77
CA ASN A 81 -2.47 -19.16 12.55
C ASN A 81 -2.74 -19.08 11.04
N ASP A 82 -4.01 -19.04 10.65
CA ASP A 82 -4.47 -19.04 9.24
C ASP A 82 -3.88 -17.90 8.38
N ASN A 83 -3.39 -16.83 8.99
CA ASN A 83 -2.78 -15.67 8.32
C ASN A 83 -1.28 -15.52 8.62
N ALA A 84 -0.67 -16.37 9.45
CA ALA A 84 0.69 -16.18 9.96
C ALA A 84 1.48 -17.50 9.99
N TYR A 85 2.62 -17.49 9.30
CA TYR A 85 3.41 -18.67 8.98
C TYR A 85 4.89 -18.43 9.29
N LYS A 86 5.58 -19.43 9.83
CA LYS A 86 7.05 -19.49 9.79
C LYS A 86 7.45 -19.99 8.41
N LEU A 87 8.31 -19.25 7.73
CA LEU A 87 8.86 -19.61 6.44
C LEU A 87 10.36 -19.85 6.61
N ASP A 88 10.90 -20.81 5.86
CA ASP A 88 12.35 -20.89 5.74
C ASP A 88 12.88 -19.70 4.92
N PHE A 89 13.90 -19.04 5.44
CA PHE A 89 14.55 -17.89 4.81
C PHE A 89 16.08 -18.03 4.98
N PRO A 90 16.86 -18.07 3.88
CA PRO A 90 18.31 -18.15 3.97
C PRO A 90 18.91 -17.05 4.86
N THR A 91 19.86 -17.42 5.72
CA THR A 91 20.43 -16.54 6.77
C THR A 91 20.93 -15.18 6.25
N ALA A 92 21.38 -15.12 4.99
CA ALA A 92 21.81 -13.90 4.31
C ALA A 92 20.71 -12.82 4.19
N TYR A 93 19.42 -13.16 4.39
CA TYR A 93 18.31 -12.20 4.46
C TYR A 93 17.99 -11.73 5.89
N GLY A 94 18.51 -12.40 6.93
CA GLY A 94 18.14 -12.18 8.33
C GLY A 94 18.73 -10.92 8.97
N GLU A 95 20.03 -10.64 8.74
CA GLU A 95 20.74 -9.51 9.35
C GLU A 95 20.14 -8.13 9.03
N LYS A 96 19.30 -8.03 7.99
CA LYS A 96 18.70 -6.78 7.52
C LYS A 96 17.22 -6.64 7.82
N PHE A 97 16.69 -7.46 8.74
CA PHE A 97 15.26 -7.57 9.01
C PHE A 97 14.73 -6.66 10.15
N ASP A 98 15.48 -5.63 10.59
CA ASP A 98 14.94 -4.69 11.59
C ASP A 98 13.84 -3.78 11.00
N SER A 99 12.64 -4.35 11.03
CA SER A 99 11.38 -3.76 10.56
C SER A 99 10.89 -2.56 11.39
N ARG A 100 11.61 -2.17 12.44
CA ARG A 100 11.37 -0.92 13.19
C ARG A 100 12.00 0.30 12.51
N THR A 101 12.98 0.10 11.63
CA THR A 101 13.57 1.19 10.86
C THR A 101 12.60 1.68 9.80
N ASN A 102 11.98 2.84 10.03
CA ASN A 102 11.14 3.56 9.06
C ASN A 102 11.99 4.66 8.39
N PRO A 103 12.54 4.46 7.16
CA PRO A 103 13.36 5.46 6.47
C PRO A 103 12.51 6.49 5.70
N PHE A 104 11.38 6.91 6.27
CA PHE A 104 10.48 7.87 5.62
C PHE A 104 11.01 9.29 5.75
N GLU A 105 11.59 9.82 4.67
CA GLU A 105 11.55 11.26 4.42
C GLU A 105 10.10 11.67 4.12
N GLU A 106 9.65 12.77 4.72
CA GLU A 106 8.30 13.33 4.51
C GLU A 106 8.23 14.05 3.16
N GLY A 107 8.30 13.27 2.07
CA GLY A 107 8.50 13.77 0.71
C GLY A 107 7.88 12.87 -0.35
N GLY A 108 6.56 12.97 -0.52
CA GLY A 108 5.87 12.36 -1.66
C GLY A 108 6.45 12.85 -2.99
N ASN A 109 6.68 11.94 -3.94
CA ASN A 109 7.20 12.29 -5.28
C ASN A 109 6.09 12.87 -6.18
N ASP A 110 5.52 14.00 -5.76
CA ASP A 110 4.50 14.75 -6.49
C ASP A 110 5.01 16.17 -6.80
N ARG A 111 6.17 16.23 -7.49
CA ARG A 111 6.76 17.49 -7.96
C ARG A 111 5.93 18.05 -9.12
N ASN A 112 4.88 18.80 -8.75
CA ASN A 112 4.29 19.82 -9.59
C ASN A 112 5.41 20.67 -10.23
N SER A 113 5.52 20.63 -11.56
CA SER A 113 6.47 21.46 -12.29
C SER A 113 5.95 22.89 -12.37
N THR A 114 6.35 23.69 -11.38
CA THR A 114 6.15 25.14 -11.27
C THR A 114 6.17 25.87 -12.61
N ASN A 115 5.15 26.70 -12.83
CA ASN A 115 5.09 27.86 -13.75
C ASN A 115 5.93 27.76 -15.03
N LYS A 116 5.28 27.30 -16.10
CA LYS A 116 5.80 27.38 -17.47
C LYS A 116 4.84 28.16 -18.37
N ASP A 117 5.07 29.46 -18.43
CA ASP A 117 4.37 30.38 -19.30
C ASP A 117 4.61 30.07 -20.79
N LYS A 118 3.51 30.04 -21.55
CA LYS A 118 3.41 30.48 -22.95
C LYS A 118 4.34 29.83 -24.00
N ASP A 119 4.59 28.51 -23.94
CA ASP A 119 5.13 27.76 -25.08
C ASP A 119 4.28 26.50 -25.44
N PRO A 120 3.60 26.47 -26.61
CA PRO A 120 2.85 25.32 -27.10
C PRO A 120 3.66 24.03 -27.35
N LEU A 121 4.99 24.09 -27.37
CA LEU A 121 5.89 22.97 -27.68
C LEU A 121 6.69 22.44 -26.48
N HIS A 122 6.50 23.00 -25.28
CA HIS A 122 7.35 22.70 -24.13
C HIS A 122 7.22 21.25 -23.60
N ASP A 123 6.16 20.53 -23.96
CA ASP A 123 5.82 19.17 -23.48
C ASP A 123 6.25 18.04 -24.45
N THR A 124 7.31 18.28 -25.23
CA THR A 124 7.83 17.39 -26.28
C THR A 124 8.72 16.25 -25.76
N ARG A 125 9.28 16.35 -24.55
CA ARG A 125 10.28 15.41 -23.99
C ARG A 125 9.63 14.21 -23.29
N GLY A 126 9.17 13.23 -24.06
CA GLY A 126 8.69 11.94 -23.54
C GLY A 126 8.07 11.03 -24.61
N PRO A 127 7.58 9.83 -24.23
CA PRO A 127 6.90 8.93 -25.16
C PRO A 127 5.70 9.59 -25.86
N MET A 128 5.55 9.35 -27.16
CA MET A 128 4.52 10.01 -27.97
C MET A 128 3.14 9.39 -27.72
N THR A 129 2.28 10.11 -26.99
CA THR A 129 0.89 9.69 -26.73
C THR A 129 -0.10 10.32 -27.71
N ARG A 130 -1.25 9.67 -27.91
CA ARG A 130 -2.33 10.13 -28.83
C ARG A 130 -2.78 11.57 -28.55
N SER A 131 -2.82 11.99 -27.28
CA SER A 131 -3.14 13.36 -26.88
C SER A 131 -2.05 14.35 -27.30
N LYS A 132 -0.77 14.05 -27.06
CA LYS A 132 0.36 14.88 -27.50
C LYS A 132 0.43 15.03 -29.02
N THR A 133 0.14 13.96 -29.77
CA THR A 133 0.04 14.03 -31.24
C THR A 133 -1.12 14.92 -31.71
N LYS A 134 -2.28 14.90 -31.03
CA LYS A 134 -3.41 15.79 -31.33
C LYS A 134 -3.04 17.27 -31.06
N MET A 135 -2.44 17.55 -29.91
CA MET A 135 -1.95 18.89 -29.53
C MET A 135 -1.01 19.46 -30.59
N ARG A 136 0.07 18.73 -30.94
CA ARG A 136 1.04 19.18 -31.97
C ARG A 136 0.38 19.48 -33.31
N LYS A 137 -0.58 18.65 -33.76
CA LYS A 137 -1.31 18.91 -35.02
C LYS A 137 -2.09 20.22 -34.97
N GLN A 138 -2.77 20.51 -33.86
CA GLN A 138 -3.50 21.78 -33.67
C GLN A 138 -2.55 22.98 -33.60
N SER A 139 -1.46 22.90 -32.83
CA SER A 139 -0.46 23.99 -32.75
C SER A 139 0.17 24.31 -34.11
N LEU A 140 0.54 23.28 -34.89
CA LEU A 140 1.08 23.47 -36.24
C LEU A 140 0.04 24.07 -37.22
N GLN A 141 -1.22 23.67 -37.11
CA GLN A 141 -2.31 24.27 -37.88
C GLN A 141 -2.48 25.77 -37.57
N CYS A 142 -2.52 26.15 -36.28
CA CYS A 142 -2.59 27.56 -35.86
C CYS A 142 -1.40 28.39 -36.35
N LEU A 143 -0.17 27.87 -36.22
CA LEU A 143 1.03 28.54 -36.74
C LEU A 143 0.98 28.72 -38.26
N SER A 144 0.53 27.70 -39.00
CA SER A 144 0.36 27.79 -40.46
C SER A 144 -0.73 28.75 -40.93
N LEU A 145 -1.70 29.08 -40.06
CA LEU A 145 -2.72 30.09 -40.32
C LEU A 145 -2.15 31.49 -40.11
N GLY A 146 -1.54 31.76 -38.95
CA GLY A 146 -0.92 33.05 -38.65
C GLY A 146 0.14 33.47 -39.69
N ILE A 147 0.95 32.52 -40.18
CA ILE A 147 1.91 32.78 -41.26
C ILE A 147 1.21 33.22 -42.56
N LYS A 148 0.09 32.59 -42.93
CA LYS A 148 -0.69 32.96 -44.13
C LYS A 148 -1.39 34.30 -43.98
N GLU A 149 -1.83 34.63 -42.77
CA GLU A 149 -2.43 35.93 -42.46
C GLU A 149 -1.39 37.05 -42.46
N SER A 150 -0.14 36.78 -42.07
CA SER A 150 0.99 37.74 -42.14
C SER A 150 1.62 37.92 -43.53
N LEU A 151 1.15 37.19 -44.54
CA LEU A 151 1.67 37.22 -45.92
C LEU A 151 0.63 37.75 -46.93
N LYS A 152 -0.31 38.59 -46.46
CA LYS A 152 -1.43 39.13 -47.23
C LYS A 152 -1.58 40.64 -47.00
#